data_AF-A0A1V9XNG4-F1
#
_entry.id   AF-A0A1V9XNG4-F1
#
_cell.length_a   1.000
_cell.length_b   1.000
_cell.length_c   1.000
_cell.angle_alpha   90.00
_cell.angle_beta   90.00
_cell.angle_gamma   90.00
#
_symmetry.space_group_name_H-M   'P 1'
#
loop_
_entity.id
_entity.type
_entity.pdbx_description
1 polymer ?
#
loop_
_entity_poly.entity_id
_entity_poly.type
_entity_poly.pdbx_seq_one_letter_code
_entity_poly.pdbx_strand_id
1 'polypeptide(L)' 'MARRLNVPVFVLAESVKCIRFFPLAQKDLATLPNALKDGQPNVDYTSPDLIRLLITDLGTLTPSAVSDELIKLYL' A
#
# COMPACT_ATOMS: atom_id res chain seq x y z
N MET A 1 -0.28 10.57 -12.29
CA MET A 1 0.27 11.91 -12.65
C MET A 1 1.74 12.05 -12.25
N ALA A 2 2.09 11.83 -10.97
CA ALA A 2 3.47 12.01 -10.45
C ALA A 2 4.57 11.26 -11.23
N ARG A 3 4.39 9.96 -11.53
CA ARG A 3 5.37 9.17 -12.32
C ARG A 3 5.65 9.76 -13.71
N ARG A 4 4.65 10.37 -14.37
CA ARG A 4 4.84 11.00 -15.69
C ARG A 4 5.62 12.31 -15.62
N LEU A 5 5.61 12.97 -14.46
CA LEU A 5 6.32 14.22 -14.21
C LEU A 5 7.65 14.02 -13.48
N ASN A 6 8.09 12.77 -13.30
CA ASN A 6 9.29 12.39 -12.56
C ASN A 6 9.33 12.96 -11.12
N VAL A 7 8.15 13.06 -10.49
CA VAL A 7 8.02 13.51 -9.10
C VAL A 7 7.93 12.28 -8.19
N PRO A 8 8.81 12.15 -7.18
CA PRO A 8 8.77 11.03 -6.25
C PRO A 8 7.52 11.11 -5.35
N VAL A 9 6.87 9.97 -5.11
CA VAL A 9 5.72 9.85 -4.21
C VAL A 9 6.17 9.17 -2.92
N PHE A 10 5.82 9.77 -1.79
CA PHE A 10 6.05 9.24 -0.46
C PHE A 10 4.70 8.95 0.20
N VAL A 11 4.62 7.88 0.97
CA VAL A 11 3.41 7.51 1.72
C VAL A 11 3.69 7.66 3.21
N LEU A 12 2.78 8.33 3.93
CA LEU A 12 2.80 8.41 5.38
C LEU A 12 1.76 7.44 5.93
N ALA A 13 2.20 6.43 6.67
CA ALA A 13 1.32 5.42 7.26
C ALA A 13 1.93 4.83 8.53
N GLU A 14 1.10 4.49 9.50
CA GLU A 14 1.51 3.75 10.68
C GLU A 14 1.74 2.26 10.33
N SER A 15 2.69 1.61 11.00
CA SER A 15 3.09 0.22 10.79
C SER A 15 1.92 -0.76 10.96
N VAL A 16 0.98 -0.46 11.87
CA VAL A 16 -0.24 -1.26 12.10
C VAL A 16 -1.21 -1.30 10.91
N LYS A 17 -1.05 -0.41 9.93
CA LYS A 17 -1.83 -0.41 8.68
C LYS A 17 -1.25 -1.38 7.64
N CYS A 18 -0.06 -1.95 7.89
CA CYS A 18 0.51 -2.98 7.04
C CYS A 18 -0.23 -4.30 7.28
N ILE A 19 -0.81 -4.84 6.22
CA ILE A 19 -1.60 -6.07 6.27
C ILE A 19 -1.03 -7.11 5.31
N ARG A 20 -1.20 -8.39 5.63
CA ARG A 20 -0.81 -9.51 4.76
C ARG A 20 -1.83 -9.71 3.62
N PHE A 21 -1.86 -8.75 2.71
CA PHE A 21 -2.70 -8.76 1.52
C PHE A 21 -1.93 -8.22 0.31
N PHE A 22 -1.90 -8.97 -0.78
CA PHE A 22 -1.06 -8.70 -1.95
C PHE A 22 -1.92 -8.63 -3.22
N PRO A 23 -2.63 -7.51 -3.46
CA PRO A 23 -3.47 -7.35 -4.65
C PRO A 23 -2.60 -7.24 -5.91
N LEU A 24 -3.01 -7.92 -6.98
CA LEU A 24 -2.34 -7.86 -8.29
C LEU A 24 -3.00 -6.81 -9.19
N ALA A 25 -4.29 -6.55 -8.99
CA ALA A 25 -5.07 -5.59 -9.76
C ALA A 25 -6.12 -4.88 -8.89
N GLN A 26 -6.63 -3.75 -9.39
CA GLN A 26 -7.67 -2.94 -8.73
C GLN A 26 -8.92 -3.75 -8.35
N LYS A 27 -9.27 -4.78 -9.13
CA LYS A 27 -10.43 -5.63 -8.86
C LYS A 27 -10.29 -6.48 -7.59
N ASP A 28 -9.06 -6.74 -7.15
CA ASP A 28 -8.81 -7.60 -5.99
C ASP A 28 -9.22 -6.91 -4.68
N LEU A 29 -9.27 -5.56 -4.69
CA LEU A 29 -9.76 -4.74 -3.57
C LEU A 29 -11.25 -4.94 -3.29
N ALA A 30 -12.06 -5.38 -4.28
CA ALA A 30 -13.49 -5.60 -4.08
C ALA A 30 -13.80 -6.66 -3.00
N THR A 31 -12.80 -7.48 -2.64
CA THR A 31 -12.90 -8.48 -1.56
C THR A 31 -12.74 -7.88 -0.16
N LEU A 32 -12.23 -6.65 -0.04
CA LEU A 32 -11.98 -6.01 1.25
C LEU A 32 -13.27 -5.41 1.83
N PRO A 33 -13.42 -5.43 3.17
CA PRO A 33 -14.54 -4.77 3.83
C PRO A 33 -14.50 -3.27 3.54
N ASN A 34 -15.68 -2.68 3.25
CA ASN A 34 -15.84 -1.26 2.94
C ASN A 34 -15.10 -0.76 1.68
N ALA A 35 -14.64 -1.67 0.81
CA ALA A 35 -14.03 -1.29 -0.46
C ALA A 35 -15.02 -0.68 -1.44
N LEU A 36 -16.31 -1.01 -1.29
CA LEU A 36 -17.42 -0.43 -2.03
C LEU A 36 -18.30 0.40 -1.10
N LYS A 37 -18.68 1.59 -1.55
CA LYS A 37 -19.68 2.45 -0.92
C LYS A 37 -20.73 2.78 -1.97
N ASP A 38 -21.99 2.43 -1.72
CA ASP A 38 -23.11 2.62 -2.66
C ASP A 38 -22.86 2.02 -4.06
N GLY A 39 -22.17 0.87 -4.11
CA GLY A 39 -21.80 0.18 -5.36
C GLY A 39 -20.62 0.79 -6.12
N GLN A 40 -19.98 1.83 -5.57
CA GLN A 40 -18.83 2.52 -6.15
C GLN A 40 -17.54 2.21 -5.37
N PRO A 41 -16.36 2.16 -6.03
CA PRO A 41 -15.09 1.95 -5.34
C PRO A 41 -14.79 3.11 -4.39
N ASN A 42 -14.61 2.80 -3.12
CA ASN A 42 -14.27 3.74 -2.05
C ASN A 42 -12.76 3.78 -1.77
N VAL A 43 -12.01 2.83 -2.31
CA VAL A 43 -10.56 2.68 -2.17
C VAL A 43 -9.92 2.28 -3.49
N ASP A 44 -8.69 2.73 -3.72
CA ASP A 44 -7.88 2.40 -4.89
C ASP A 44 -6.56 1.72 -4.52
N TYR A 45 -6.04 0.94 -5.46
CA TYR A 45 -4.74 0.28 -5.34
C TYR A 45 -3.68 1.10 -6.05
N THR A 46 -2.67 1.51 -5.30
CA THR A 46 -1.46 2.12 -5.84
C THR A 46 -0.33 1.10 -5.86
N SER A 47 0.14 0.74 -7.05
CA SER A 47 1.26 -0.20 -7.22
C SER A 47 2.52 0.27 -6.47
N PRO A 48 3.28 -0.64 -5.83
CA PRO A 48 4.51 -0.31 -5.12
C PRO A 48 5.56 0.38 -6.02
N ASP A 49 5.55 0.12 -7.33
CA ASP A 49 6.46 0.76 -8.30
C ASP A 49 6.25 2.28 -8.42
N LEU A 50 5.11 2.78 -7.94
CA LEU A 50 4.78 4.21 -7.93
C LEU A 50 5.18 4.88 -6.61
N ILE A 51 5.58 4.12 -5.60
CA ILE A 51 5.88 4.59 -4.25
C ILE A 51 7.39 4.53 -4.02
N ARG A 52 7.99 5.66 -3.64
CA ARG A 52 9.43 5.75 -3.41
C ARG A 52 9.81 5.21 -2.04
N LEU A 53 9.17 5.73 -0.98
CA LEU A 53 9.37 5.32 0.41
C LEU A 53 8.07 5.47 1.19
N LEU A 54 7.92 4.65 2.22
CA LEU A 54 6.89 4.74 3.24
C LEU A 54 7.54 5.27 4.53
N ILE A 55 6.96 6.32 5.09
CA ILE A 55 7.36 6.88 6.37
C ILE A 55 6.43 6.28 7.42
N THR A 56 7.00 5.51 8.35
CA THR A 56 6.27 4.83 9.42
C THR A 56 6.93 5.10 10.77
N ASP A 57 6.28 4.66 11.85
CA ASP A 57 6.79 4.63 13.21
C ASP A 57 7.98 3.66 13.41
N LEU A 58 8.21 2.73 12.48
CA LEU A 58 9.41 1.88 12.44
C LEU A 58 10.57 2.53 11.65
N GLY A 59 10.35 3.73 11.10
CA GLY A 59 11.30 4.46 10.27
C GLY A 59 10.87 4.53 8.81
N THR A 60 11.80 4.92 7.94
CA THR A 60 11.56 5.00 6.49
C THR A 60 11.82 3.66 5.82
N LEU A 61 10.79 3.07 5.21
CA LEU A 61 10.84 1.76 4.58
C LEU A 61 10.64 1.85 3.07
N THR A 62 11.31 0.99 2.30
CA THR A 62 10.93 0.73 0.91
C THR A 62 9.69 -0.16 0.87
N PRO A 63 8.92 -0.18 -0.25
CA PRO A 63 7.82 -1.11 -0.39
C PRO A 63 8.20 -2.57 -0.17
N SER A 64 9.39 -2.99 -0.58
CA SER A 64 9.90 -4.36 -0.34
C SER A 64 10.17 -4.62 1.15
N ALA A 65 10.73 -3.64 1.88
CA ALA A 65 11.02 -3.78 3.30
C ALA A 65 9.74 -3.96 4.14
N VAL A 66 8.60 -3.39 3.71
CA VAL A 66 7.30 -3.67 4.35
C VAL A 66 6.94 -5.15 4.28
N SER A 67 7.27 -5.83 3.17
CA SER A 67 7.07 -7.28 3.06
C SER A 67 7.96 -8.05 4.03
N ASP A 68 9.22 -7.63 4.20
CA ASP A 68 10.14 -8.27 5.15
C ASP A 68 9.64 -8.10 6.59
N GLU A 69 9.14 -6.92 6.97
CA GLU A 69 8.52 -6.69 8.28
C GLU A 69 7.28 -7.56 8.49
N LEU A 70 6.42 -7.69 7.48
CA LEU A 70 5.26 -8.59 7.55
C LEU A 70 5.70 -10.05 7.72
N ILE A 71 6.73 -10.52 7.02
CA ILE A 71 7.24 -11.89 7.15
C ILE A 71 7.70 -12.16 8.60
N LYS A 72 8.44 -11.22 9.22
CA LYS A 72 8.90 -11.32 10.61
C LYS A 72 7.77 -11.38 11.64
N LEU A 73 6.60 -10.80 11.35
CA LEU A 73 5.46 -10.81 12.27
C LEU A 73 4.68 -12.14 12.24
N TYR A 74 4.79 -12.92 11.16
CA TYR A 74 3.99 -14.13 10.94
C TYR A 74 4.80 -15.44 10.95
N LEU A 75 6.12 -15.37 11.15
CA LEU A 75 7.04 -16.51 11.28
C LEU A 75 7.91 -16.33 12.52
#